data_AF-A0A8H9ZD53-F1
#
_entry.id   AF-A0A8H9ZD53-F1
#
_cell.length_a   1.000
_cell.length_b   1.000
_cell.length_c   1.000
_cell.angle_alpha   90.00
_cell.angle_beta   90.00
_cell.angle_gamma   90.00
#
_symmetry.space_group_name_H-M   'P 1'
#
loop_
_entity.id
_entity.type
_entity.pdbx_description
1 polymer ?
#
loop_
_entity_poly.entity_id
_entity_poly.type
_entity_poly.pdbx_seq_one_letter_code
_entity_poly.pdbx_strand_id
1 'polypeptide(L)'
;MLCTLACGQFNLIHPVHQTVFEGLGHGYGVSDGHDLPIGTTLRYAAFGLAIIGDWLGKPLDLDKHALPRDPAWGQLVAHWREPDPAKLLPILMAACDTHIERIALNSRELDSGNFEFGSPFEAVYPAEILAILNLRRSLGLTNPFIDHPLMTTPYAKLTCPPGTRLERDELLERFMAAVCKYDPQAMPEGLYQAVMQTTEEP
;
A
#
# COMPACT_ATOMS: atom_id res chain seq x y z
N MET A 1 3.15 -0.62 2.53
CA MET A 1 3.39 -0.09 1.17
C MET A 1 2.21 0.72 0.63
N LEU A 2 0.97 0.19 0.62
CA LEU A 2 -0.20 0.98 0.18
C LEU A 2 -0.38 2.27 0.99
N CYS A 3 -0.24 2.23 2.32
CA CYS A 3 -0.27 3.44 3.14
C CYS A 3 0.82 4.46 2.77
N THR A 4 2.00 3.99 2.34
CA THR A 4 3.10 4.85 1.88
C THR A 4 2.69 5.62 0.62
N LEU A 5 2.01 4.96 -0.33
CA LEU A 5 1.39 5.61 -1.50
C LEU A 5 0.23 6.53 -1.10
N ALA A 6 -0.62 6.10 -0.17
CA ALA A 6 -1.76 6.87 0.35
C ALA A 6 -1.32 8.15 1.09
N CYS A 7 -0.11 8.17 1.62
CA CYS A 7 0.52 9.37 2.21
C CYS A 7 1.44 10.12 1.24
N GLY A 8 1.47 9.75 -0.05
CA GLY A 8 2.24 10.47 -1.07
C GLY A 8 3.76 10.35 -0.95
N GLN A 9 4.27 9.36 -0.21
CA GLN A 9 5.69 9.14 0.07
C GLN A 9 6.37 8.28 -1.02
N PHE A 10 6.36 8.76 -2.27
CA PHE A 10 6.81 7.99 -3.45
C PHE A 10 8.29 7.59 -3.40
N ASN A 11 9.15 8.39 -2.77
CA ASN A 11 10.57 8.12 -2.60
C ASN A 11 10.85 6.84 -1.79
N LEU A 12 9.94 6.44 -0.90
CA LEU A 12 10.07 5.22 -0.11
C LEU A 12 9.60 3.96 -0.86
N ILE A 13 8.89 4.10 -1.98
CA ILE A 13 8.24 2.96 -2.63
C ILE A 13 9.26 2.00 -3.26
N HIS A 14 10.27 2.52 -3.96
CA HIS A 14 11.29 1.66 -4.58
C HIS A 14 12.05 0.80 -3.55
N PRO A 15 12.65 1.37 -2.47
CA PRO A 15 13.39 0.56 -1.51
C PRO A 15 12.49 -0.43 -0.76
N VAL A 16 11.26 -0.03 -0.39
CA VAL A 16 10.33 -0.95 0.29
C VAL A 16 9.87 -2.07 -0.64
N HIS A 17 9.55 -1.76 -1.90
CA HIS A 17 9.20 -2.77 -2.91
C HIS A 17 10.33 -3.76 -3.12
N GLN A 18 11.58 -3.29 -3.28
CA GLN A 18 12.75 -4.14 -3.41
C GLN A 18 12.91 -5.07 -2.20
N THR A 19 12.81 -4.52 -0.99
CA THR A 19 12.91 -5.30 0.27
C THR A 19 11.87 -6.41 0.33
N VAL A 20 10.61 -6.12 -0.04
CA VAL A 20 9.54 -7.13 -0.04
C VAL A 20 9.82 -8.25 -1.05
N PHE A 21 10.26 -7.91 -2.27
CA PHE A 21 10.56 -8.92 -3.28
C PHE A 21 11.83 -9.71 -2.99
N GLU A 22 12.85 -9.10 -2.36
CA GLU A 22 14.02 -9.81 -1.86
C GLU A 22 13.61 -10.81 -0.76
N GLY A 23 12.72 -10.41 0.15
CA GLY A 23 12.13 -11.28 1.16
C GLY A 23 11.35 -12.45 0.56
N LEU A 24 10.50 -12.19 -0.44
CA LEU A 24 9.76 -13.24 -1.18
C LEU A 24 10.68 -14.19 -1.96
N GLY A 25 11.82 -13.71 -2.46
CA GLY A 25 12.75 -14.50 -3.27
C GLY A 25 13.81 -15.27 -2.46
N HIS A 26 14.19 -14.78 -1.29
CA HIS A 26 15.34 -15.30 -0.53
C HIS A 26 15.00 -15.69 0.93
N GLY A 27 13.73 -15.60 1.35
CA GLY A 27 13.24 -16.15 2.62
C GLY A 27 13.66 -15.35 3.87
N TYR A 28 13.83 -14.04 3.76
CA TYR A 28 14.23 -13.21 4.90
C TYR A 28 13.03 -12.79 5.75
N GLY A 29 12.80 -13.45 6.89
CA GLY A 29 11.90 -12.96 7.96
C GLY A 29 10.41 -12.79 7.60
N VAL A 30 9.99 -13.22 6.41
CA VAL A 30 8.60 -13.24 5.95
C VAL A 30 8.16 -14.70 5.91
N SER A 31 7.01 -15.00 6.52
CA SER A 31 6.42 -16.35 6.46
C SER A 31 6.28 -16.80 5.01
N ASP A 32 6.59 -18.08 4.74
CA ASP A 32 6.39 -18.67 3.43
C ASP A 32 4.93 -18.49 3.00
N GLY A 33 4.69 -17.72 1.95
CA GLY A 33 3.35 -17.49 1.39
C GLY A 33 2.72 -18.76 0.81
N HIS A 34 3.49 -19.85 0.67
CA HIS A 34 2.97 -21.16 0.30
C HIS A 34 2.33 -21.94 1.47
N ASP A 35 2.57 -21.55 2.73
CA ASP A 35 2.02 -22.21 3.93
C ASP A 35 1.29 -21.19 4.83
N LEU A 36 0.21 -20.62 4.28
CA LEU A 36 -0.58 -19.60 4.97
C LEU A 36 -1.42 -20.19 6.12
N PRO A 37 -1.52 -19.49 7.26
CA PRO A 37 -2.47 -19.85 8.30
C PRO A 37 -3.89 -19.93 7.73
N ILE A 38 -4.65 -20.94 8.17
CA ILE A 38 -6.06 -21.10 7.82
C ILE A 38 -6.80 -19.80 8.09
N GLY A 39 -7.55 -19.31 7.10
CA GLY A 39 -8.30 -18.06 7.22
C GLY A 39 -7.47 -16.80 6.92
N THR A 40 -6.24 -16.90 6.44
CA THR A 40 -5.54 -15.72 5.88
C THR A 40 -5.77 -15.65 4.37
N THR A 41 -6.00 -14.45 3.85
CA THR A 41 -5.98 -14.24 2.39
C THR A 41 -5.01 -13.13 2.05
N LEU A 42 -4.12 -13.41 1.11
CA LEU A 42 -3.14 -12.43 0.64
C LEU A 42 -3.74 -11.49 -0.42
N ARG A 43 -5.07 -11.39 -0.54
CA ARG A 43 -5.76 -10.64 -1.60
C ARG A 43 -5.40 -9.15 -1.59
N TYR A 44 -5.53 -8.52 -0.42
CA TYR A 44 -5.19 -7.10 -0.26
C TYR A 44 -3.70 -6.82 -0.47
N ALA A 45 -2.82 -7.72 -0.01
CA ALA A 45 -1.38 -7.63 -0.24
C ALA A 45 -1.01 -7.80 -1.73
N ALA A 46 -1.60 -8.79 -2.40
CA ALA A 46 -1.44 -9.05 -3.82
C ALA A 46 -1.91 -7.86 -4.67
N PHE A 47 -3.05 -7.25 -4.31
CA PHE A 47 -3.53 -6.00 -4.90
C PHE A 47 -2.49 -4.88 -4.78
N GLY A 48 -2.00 -4.61 -3.56
CA GLY A 48 -1.04 -3.54 -3.33
C GLY A 48 0.27 -3.74 -4.09
N LEU A 49 0.79 -4.96 -4.12
CA LEU A 49 1.97 -5.33 -4.89
C LEU A 49 1.74 -5.20 -6.41
N ALA A 50 0.56 -5.58 -6.91
CA ALA A 50 0.23 -5.48 -8.32
C ALA A 50 0.18 -4.01 -8.79
N ILE A 51 -0.46 -3.12 -8.03
CA ILE A 51 -0.49 -1.68 -8.34
C ILE A 51 0.92 -1.10 -8.35
N ILE A 52 1.72 -1.40 -7.34
CA ILE A 52 3.09 -0.85 -7.23
C ILE A 52 3.97 -1.40 -8.36
N GLY A 53 3.89 -2.70 -8.64
CA GLY A 53 4.61 -3.32 -9.74
C GLY A 53 4.25 -2.70 -11.09
N ASP A 54 2.96 -2.50 -11.37
CA ASP A 54 2.51 -1.82 -12.58
C ASP A 54 3.00 -0.36 -12.67
N TRP A 55 2.96 0.37 -11.56
CA TRP A 55 3.49 1.75 -11.50
C TRP A 55 4.99 1.82 -11.79
N LEU A 56 5.78 0.88 -11.23
CA LEU A 56 7.22 0.77 -11.42
C LEU A 56 7.63 0.19 -12.79
N GLY A 57 6.68 -0.21 -13.64
CA GLY A 57 6.95 -0.90 -14.90
C GLY A 57 7.51 -2.33 -14.72
N LYS A 58 7.28 -2.92 -13.54
CA LYS A 58 7.69 -4.28 -13.15
C LYS A 58 6.45 -5.06 -12.70
N PRO A 59 5.53 -5.42 -13.61
CA PRO A 59 4.27 -6.05 -13.24
C PRO A 59 4.49 -7.36 -12.47
N LEU A 60 3.70 -7.55 -11.41
CA LEU A 60 3.76 -8.73 -10.56
C LEU A 60 3.17 -9.95 -11.26
N ASP A 61 3.95 -11.02 -11.32
CA ASP A 61 3.46 -12.34 -11.72
C ASP A 61 2.82 -13.03 -10.51
N LEU A 62 1.50 -12.88 -10.39
CA LEU A 62 0.72 -13.46 -9.29
C LEU A 62 0.83 -14.99 -9.24
N ASP A 63 0.85 -15.64 -10.41
CA ASP A 63 0.83 -17.10 -10.51
C ASP A 63 2.18 -17.68 -10.08
N LYS A 64 3.29 -17.04 -10.47
CA LYS A 64 4.65 -17.38 -10.02
C LYS A 64 4.79 -17.34 -8.50
N HIS A 65 4.12 -16.40 -7.84
CA HIS A 65 4.22 -16.19 -6.39
C HIS A 65 3.05 -16.81 -5.60
N ALA A 66 2.20 -17.61 -6.25
CA ALA A 66 0.99 -18.21 -5.65
C ALA A 66 0.08 -17.18 -4.94
N LEU A 67 0.04 -15.94 -5.44
CA LEU A 67 -0.75 -14.86 -4.85
C LEU A 67 -2.18 -14.89 -5.41
N PRO A 68 -3.21 -14.73 -4.55
CA PRO A 68 -4.60 -14.81 -4.98
C PRO A 68 -5.00 -13.61 -5.83
N ARG A 69 -5.82 -13.86 -6.85
CA ARG A 69 -6.51 -12.83 -7.61
C ARG A 69 -7.81 -12.46 -6.88
N ASP A 70 -8.14 -11.18 -6.88
CA ASP A 70 -9.39 -10.68 -6.32
C ASP A 70 -10.15 -9.87 -7.38
N PRO A 71 -11.35 -10.29 -7.80
CA PRO A 71 -12.14 -9.51 -8.76
C PRO A 71 -12.47 -8.10 -8.30
N ALA A 72 -12.68 -7.89 -7.00
CA ALA A 72 -13.03 -6.59 -6.44
C ALA A 72 -11.85 -5.60 -6.57
N TRP A 73 -10.64 -6.06 -6.23
CA TRP A 73 -9.44 -5.24 -6.36
C TRP A 73 -8.86 -5.22 -7.79
N GLY A 74 -9.12 -6.26 -8.59
CA GLY A 74 -8.58 -6.41 -9.94
C GLY A 74 -9.03 -5.30 -10.89
N GLN A 75 -10.23 -4.73 -10.68
CA GLN A 75 -10.69 -3.57 -11.45
C GLN A 75 -9.82 -2.33 -11.20
N LEU A 76 -9.42 -2.07 -9.95
CA LEU A 76 -8.48 -0.98 -9.66
C LEU A 76 -7.13 -1.23 -10.33
N VAL A 77 -6.59 -2.46 -10.26
CA VAL A 77 -5.33 -2.82 -10.93
C VAL A 77 -5.39 -2.56 -12.43
N ALA A 78 -6.51 -2.91 -13.08
CA ALA A 78 -6.67 -2.75 -14.53
C ALA A 78 -6.88 -1.30 -14.98
N HIS A 79 -7.52 -0.46 -14.14
CA HIS A 79 -8.07 0.82 -14.58
C HIS A 79 -7.52 2.04 -13.84
N TRP A 80 -6.58 1.91 -12.91
CA TRP A 80 -6.08 3.06 -12.14
C TRP A 80 -5.44 4.17 -12.99
N ARG A 81 -4.97 3.87 -14.21
CA ARG A 81 -4.46 4.83 -15.20
C ARG A 81 -5.53 5.39 -16.15
N GLU A 82 -6.80 5.06 -16.00
CA GLU A 82 -7.88 5.51 -16.88
C GLU A 82 -7.89 7.06 -16.96
N PRO A 83 -7.70 7.65 -18.15
CA PRO A 83 -7.61 9.10 -18.29
C PRO A 83 -8.95 9.81 -18.04
N ASP A 84 -10.08 9.17 -18.34
CA ASP A 84 -11.40 9.74 -18.12
C ASP A 84 -11.86 9.52 -16.67
N PRO A 85 -11.94 10.58 -15.83
CA PRO A 85 -12.37 10.43 -14.43
C PRO A 85 -13.80 9.86 -14.32
N ALA A 86 -14.67 10.10 -15.32
CA ALA A 86 -16.04 9.59 -15.30
C ALA A 86 -16.08 8.06 -15.45
N LYS A 87 -15.13 7.46 -16.17
CA LYS A 87 -15.01 5.99 -16.31
C LYS A 87 -14.38 5.34 -15.08
N LEU A 88 -13.47 6.04 -14.40
CA LEU A 88 -12.84 5.54 -13.18
C LEU A 88 -13.77 5.63 -11.96
N LEU A 89 -14.65 6.64 -11.89
CA LEU A 89 -15.55 6.87 -10.76
C LEU A 89 -16.32 5.62 -10.31
N PRO A 90 -17.04 4.87 -11.16
CA PRO A 90 -17.78 3.68 -10.72
C PRO A 90 -16.88 2.59 -10.12
N ILE A 91 -15.62 2.49 -10.58
CA ILE A 91 -14.64 1.53 -10.06
C ILE A 91 -14.18 1.94 -8.66
N LEU A 92 -13.91 3.24 -8.45
CA LEU A 92 -13.55 3.77 -7.13
C LEU A 92 -14.71 3.67 -6.13
N MET A 93 -15.95 3.90 -6.57
CA MET A 93 -17.15 3.71 -5.74
C MET A 93 -17.28 2.25 -5.28
N ALA A 94 -17.17 1.29 -6.21
CA ALA A 94 -17.22 -0.13 -5.89
C ALA A 94 -16.08 -0.56 -4.96
N ALA A 95 -14.90 0.05 -5.08
CA ALA A 95 -13.78 -0.19 -4.17
C ALA A 95 -14.06 0.37 -2.77
N CYS A 96 -14.74 1.52 -2.65
CA CYS A 96 -15.19 2.02 -1.35
C CYS A 96 -16.24 1.10 -0.70
N ASP A 97 -17.18 0.57 -1.48
CA ASP A 97 -18.16 -0.41 -0.99
C ASP A 97 -17.45 -1.69 -0.51
N THR A 98 -16.51 -2.20 -1.32
CA THR A 98 -15.68 -3.38 -1.00
C THR A 98 -14.90 -3.16 0.31
N HIS A 99 -14.35 -1.96 0.51
CA HIS A 99 -13.65 -1.63 1.75
C HIS A 99 -14.57 -1.85 2.95
N ILE A 100 -15.76 -1.26 2.93
CA ILE A 100 -16.74 -1.36 4.02
C ILE A 100 -17.18 -2.81 4.24
N GLU A 101 -17.49 -3.55 3.17
CA GLU A 101 -17.94 -4.94 3.24
C GLU A 101 -16.90 -5.89 3.87
N ARG A 102 -15.61 -5.53 3.81
CA ARG A 102 -14.50 -6.36 4.28
C ARG A 102 -13.89 -5.88 5.59
N ILE A 103 -14.60 -5.01 6.31
CA ILE A 103 -14.30 -4.68 7.72
C ILE A 103 -14.81 -5.81 8.62
N ALA A 104 -13.91 -6.47 9.32
CA ALA A 104 -14.27 -7.43 10.37
C ALA A 104 -14.76 -6.67 11.61
N LEU A 105 -15.93 -7.04 12.12
CA LEU A 105 -16.51 -6.46 13.34
C LEU A 105 -16.06 -7.19 14.61
N ASN A 106 -15.51 -8.40 14.47
CA ASN A 106 -15.05 -9.22 15.59
C ASN A 106 -13.93 -10.18 15.14
N SER A 107 -13.22 -10.78 16.11
CA SER A 107 -12.11 -11.70 15.83
C SER A 107 -12.53 -12.93 15.03
N ARG A 108 -13.76 -13.44 15.20
CA ARG A 108 -14.23 -14.61 14.43
C ARG A 108 -14.36 -14.29 12.95
N GLU A 109 -14.84 -13.10 12.61
CA GLU A 109 -14.89 -12.63 11.22
C GLU A 109 -13.48 -12.44 10.65
N LEU A 110 -12.59 -11.82 11.42
CA LEU A 110 -11.19 -11.64 11.02
C LEU A 110 -10.50 -12.98 10.72
N ASP A 111 -10.68 -13.97 11.59
CA ASP A 111 -10.08 -15.31 11.48
C ASP A 111 -10.72 -16.16 10.35
N SER A 112 -11.79 -15.68 9.70
CA SER A 112 -12.47 -16.42 8.62
C SER A 112 -11.77 -16.30 7.26
N GLY A 113 -10.93 -15.28 7.07
CA GLY A 113 -10.29 -14.96 5.78
C GLY A 113 -11.17 -14.27 4.75
N ASN A 114 -12.42 -13.98 5.09
CA ASN A 114 -13.30 -13.23 4.20
C ASN A 114 -13.14 -11.71 4.35
N PHE A 115 -12.49 -11.27 5.42
CA PHE A 115 -12.32 -9.86 5.78
C PHE A 115 -10.84 -9.47 5.71
N GLU A 116 -10.59 -8.20 5.40
CA GLU A 116 -9.25 -7.66 5.14
C GLU A 116 -8.85 -6.59 6.16
N PHE A 117 -9.83 -6.01 6.86
CA PHE A 117 -9.62 -4.90 7.79
C PHE A 117 -10.08 -5.32 9.18
N GLY A 118 -9.13 -5.57 10.07
CA GLY A 118 -9.38 -6.12 11.41
C GLY A 118 -9.25 -5.11 12.54
N SER A 119 -8.65 -3.94 12.25
CA SER A 119 -8.42 -2.90 13.24
C SER A 119 -9.36 -1.69 13.06
N PRO A 120 -9.63 -0.93 14.14
CA PRO A 120 -10.42 0.30 14.03
C PRO A 120 -9.81 1.33 13.08
N PHE A 121 -8.48 1.35 12.92
CA PHE A 121 -7.81 2.24 11.99
C PHE A 121 -8.05 1.83 10.54
N GLU A 122 -7.87 0.55 10.22
CA GLU A 122 -8.14 0.01 8.88
C GLU A 122 -9.60 0.20 8.47
N ALA A 123 -10.54 0.11 9.43
CA ALA A 123 -11.96 0.31 9.17
C ALA A 123 -12.35 1.72 8.72
N VAL A 124 -11.54 2.74 9.04
CA VAL A 124 -11.85 4.15 8.75
C VAL A 124 -10.88 4.79 7.76
N TYR A 125 -9.71 4.18 7.53
CA TYR A 125 -8.67 4.71 6.67
C TYR A 125 -8.65 3.98 5.32
N PRO A 126 -9.16 4.61 4.23
CA PRO A 126 -9.26 3.98 2.92
C PRO A 126 -7.93 4.04 2.15
N ALA A 127 -6.92 3.33 2.65
CA ALA A 127 -5.55 3.39 2.14
C ALA A 127 -5.47 3.07 0.64
N GLU A 128 -6.23 2.07 0.17
CA GLU A 128 -6.29 1.66 -1.22
C GLU A 128 -6.82 2.76 -2.14
N ILE A 129 -7.87 3.48 -1.72
CA ILE A 129 -8.46 4.57 -2.52
C ILE A 129 -7.48 5.74 -2.58
N LEU A 130 -6.93 6.13 -1.43
CA LEU A 130 -5.97 7.24 -1.34
C LEU A 130 -4.68 6.96 -2.12
N ALA A 131 -4.18 5.72 -2.10
CA ALA A 131 -3.02 5.31 -2.88
C ALA A 131 -3.23 5.54 -4.38
N ILE A 132 -4.38 5.13 -4.91
CA ILE A 132 -4.74 5.34 -6.33
C ILE A 132 -4.85 6.83 -6.65
N LEU A 133 -5.52 7.61 -5.81
CA LEU A 133 -5.66 9.05 -6.02
C LEU A 133 -4.31 9.76 -6.03
N ASN A 134 -3.39 9.38 -5.16
CA ASN A 134 -2.04 9.95 -5.11
C ASN A 134 -1.19 9.52 -6.29
N LEU A 135 -1.23 8.24 -6.68
CA LEU A 135 -0.55 7.73 -7.87
C LEU A 135 -0.97 8.49 -9.13
N ARG A 136 -2.28 8.70 -9.28
CA ARG A 136 -2.81 9.48 -10.39
C ARG A 136 -2.32 10.93 -10.35
N ARG A 137 -2.35 11.56 -9.17
CA ARG A 137 -1.85 12.94 -9.00
C ARG A 137 -0.37 13.06 -9.33
N SER A 138 0.46 12.08 -8.93
CA SER A 138 1.90 12.09 -9.23
C SER A 138 2.20 11.93 -10.71
N LEU A 139 1.28 11.34 -11.48
CA LEU A 139 1.35 11.25 -12.94
C LEU A 139 0.61 12.39 -13.68
N GLY A 140 0.04 13.36 -12.97
CA GLY A 140 -0.72 14.46 -13.57
C GLY A 140 -2.11 14.05 -14.10
N LEU A 141 -2.63 12.88 -13.73
CA LEU A 141 -3.96 12.41 -14.10
C LEU A 141 -5.03 13.09 -13.22
N THR A 142 -6.16 13.47 -13.83
CA THR A 142 -7.29 14.06 -13.12
C THR A 142 -8.03 13.00 -12.31
N ASN A 143 -8.28 13.27 -11.03
CA ASN A 143 -9.08 12.40 -10.18
C ASN A 143 -10.56 12.77 -10.22
N PRO A 144 -11.49 11.79 -10.18
CA PRO A 144 -12.91 12.08 -9.99
C PRO A 144 -13.21 12.57 -8.58
N PHE A 145 -14.33 13.27 -8.43
CA PHE A 145 -14.93 13.53 -7.12
C PHE A 145 -15.71 12.29 -6.67
N ILE A 146 -15.36 11.75 -5.50
CA ILE A 146 -15.97 10.53 -4.95
C ILE A 146 -16.95 10.95 -3.86
N ASP A 147 -18.25 10.83 -4.14
CA ASP A 147 -19.33 11.08 -3.17
C ASP A 147 -19.69 9.78 -2.45
N HIS A 148 -18.86 9.41 -1.47
CA HIS A 148 -19.04 8.19 -0.69
C HIS A 148 -18.77 8.45 0.79
N PRO A 149 -19.58 7.94 1.74
CA PRO A 149 -19.42 8.20 3.17
C PRO A 149 -18.00 7.95 3.71
N LEU A 150 -17.36 6.86 3.28
CA LEU A 150 -15.96 6.53 3.61
C LEU A 150 -15.00 7.68 3.27
N MET A 151 -15.23 8.36 2.15
CA MET A 151 -14.39 9.46 1.66
C MET A 151 -14.72 10.82 2.30
N THR A 152 -15.80 10.91 3.09
CA THR A 152 -16.16 12.12 3.84
C THR A 152 -15.52 12.20 5.22
N THR A 153 -14.92 11.10 5.69
CA THR A 153 -14.31 11.01 7.01
C THR A 153 -13.05 11.89 7.12
N PRO A 154 -12.64 12.30 8.34
CA PRO A 154 -11.35 12.95 8.53
C PRO A 154 -10.17 12.08 8.09
N TYR A 155 -10.28 10.75 8.24
CA TYR A 155 -9.22 9.80 7.87
C TYR A 155 -9.03 9.71 6.36
N ALA A 156 -10.08 9.84 5.56
CA ALA A 156 -9.97 9.98 4.10
C ALA A 156 -9.31 11.30 3.66
N LYS A 157 -9.09 12.25 4.60
CA LYS A 157 -8.33 13.47 4.37
C LYS A 157 -6.90 13.38 4.90
N LEU A 158 -6.53 12.30 5.61
CA LEU A 158 -5.16 12.00 6.02
C LEU A 158 -4.35 11.45 4.84
N THR A 159 -4.32 12.23 3.76
CA THR A 159 -3.37 12.10 2.67
C THR A 159 -2.47 13.31 2.72
N CYS A 160 -1.17 13.10 2.59
CA CYS A 160 -0.28 14.21 2.31
C CYS A 160 -0.26 14.46 0.78
N PRO A 161 -0.12 15.71 0.32
CA PRO A 161 0.29 15.95 -1.05
C PRO A 161 1.51 15.08 -1.42
N PRO A 162 1.60 14.57 -2.67
CA PRO A 162 2.80 13.88 -3.14
C PRO A 162 4.06 14.70 -2.86
N GLY A 163 5.04 14.09 -2.18
CA GLY A 163 6.30 14.75 -1.81
C GLY A 163 6.25 15.61 -0.55
N THR A 164 5.17 15.57 0.26
CA THR A 164 5.21 16.14 1.61
C THR A 164 6.32 15.49 2.43
N ARG A 165 7.16 16.29 3.06
CA ARG A 165 8.22 15.81 3.94
C ARG A 165 7.64 15.32 5.26
N LEU A 166 8.13 14.18 5.72
CA LEU A 166 7.87 13.71 7.08
C LEU A 166 8.71 14.55 8.04
N GLU A 167 8.16 14.86 9.20
CA GLU A 167 8.95 15.47 10.27
C GLU A 167 10.08 14.52 10.69
N ARG A 168 11.19 15.11 11.16
CA ARG A 168 12.31 14.33 11.71
C ARG A 168 11.84 13.47 12.88
N ASP A 169 12.16 12.19 12.81
CA ASP A 169 12.01 11.26 13.93
C ASP A 169 13.40 10.84 14.43
N GLU A 170 13.83 11.44 15.54
CA GLU A 170 15.14 11.17 16.13
C GLU A 170 15.32 9.70 16.55
N LEU A 171 14.23 9.02 16.94
CA LEU A 171 14.29 7.61 17.31
C LEU A 171 14.53 6.76 16.07
N LEU A 172 13.79 7.01 14.99
CA LEU A 172 13.97 6.33 13.72
C LEU A 172 15.39 6.55 13.16
N GLU A 173 15.89 7.79 13.17
CA GLU A 173 17.25 8.10 12.70
C GLU A 173 18.31 7.33 13.50
N ARG A 174 18.18 7.31 14.84
CA ARG A 174 19.09 6.56 15.72
C ARG A 174 19.01 5.05 15.51
N PHE A 175 17.81 4.52 15.30
CA PHE A 175 17.60 3.11 14.99
C PHE A 175 18.27 2.74 13.67
N MET A 176 18.01 3.49 12.61
CA MET A 176 18.60 3.27 11.29
C MET A 176 20.15 3.35 11.33
N ALA A 177 20.70 4.33 12.06
CA ALA A 177 22.14 4.44 12.29
C ALA A 177 22.72 3.23 13.06
N ALA A 178 21.97 2.70 14.04
CA ALA A 178 22.37 1.51 14.77
C ALA A 178 22.37 0.26 13.87
N VAL A 179 21.35 0.08 13.01
CA VAL A 179 21.30 -1.03 12.04
C VAL A 179 22.49 -0.95 11.10
N CYS A 180 22.75 0.20 10.48
CA CYS A 180 23.93 0.39 9.62
C CYS A 180 25.26 0.05 10.32
N LYS A 181 25.37 0.28 11.64
CA LYS A 181 26.58 0.01 12.42
C LYS A 181 26.73 -1.46 12.80
N TYR A 182 25.66 -2.10 13.26
CA TYR A 182 25.73 -3.42 13.90
C TYR A 182 25.31 -4.55 12.97
N ASP A 183 24.49 -4.28 11.97
CA ASP A 183 24.02 -5.26 10.98
C ASP A 183 23.78 -4.58 9.62
N PRO A 184 24.86 -4.19 8.89
CA PRO A 184 24.73 -3.51 7.61
C PRO A 184 24.09 -4.37 6.53
N GLN A 185 24.10 -5.70 6.67
CA GLN A 185 23.46 -6.61 5.70
C GLN A 185 21.93 -6.59 5.82
N ALA A 186 21.40 -6.22 6.98
CA ALA A 186 19.96 -6.03 7.19
C ALA A 186 19.42 -4.70 6.65
N MET A 187 20.26 -3.80 6.13
CA MET A 187 19.84 -2.51 5.57
C MET A 187 19.68 -2.59 4.04
N PRO A 188 18.44 -2.53 3.51
CA PRO A 188 18.21 -2.53 2.07
C PRO A 188 18.87 -1.33 1.39
N GLU A 189 19.38 -1.54 0.17
CA GLU A 189 20.03 -0.50 -0.61
C GLU A 189 19.08 0.69 -0.83
N GLY A 190 19.56 1.91 -0.54
CA GLY A 190 18.81 3.14 -0.72
C GLY A 190 17.74 3.44 0.34
N LEU A 191 17.41 2.51 1.24
CA LEU A 191 16.38 2.76 2.28
C LEU A 191 16.82 3.84 3.26
N TYR A 192 18.07 3.78 3.74
CA TYR A 192 18.63 4.77 4.63
C TYR A 192 18.58 6.17 4.00
N GLN A 193 19.06 6.31 2.76
CA GLN A 193 19.07 7.57 2.03
C GLN A 193 17.64 8.08 1.78
N ALA A 194 16.70 7.21 1.43
CA ALA A 194 15.32 7.60 1.18
C ALA A 194 14.63 8.13 2.45
N VAL A 195 14.96 7.57 3.62
CA VAL A 195 14.48 8.06 4.92
C VAL A 195 15.16 9.39 5.29
N MET A 196 16.48 9.49 5.18
CA MET A 196 17.21 10.72 5.53
C MET A 196 16.95 11.90 4.56
N GLN A 197 16.68 11.64 3.28
CA GLN A 197 16.32 12.69 2.31
C GLN A 197 14.93 13.30 2.57
N THR A 198 14.06 12.61 3.31
CA THR A 198 12.80 13.22 3.75
C THR A 198 12.98 14.25 4.86
N THR A 199 14.16 14.31 5.50
CA THR A 199 14.40 15.08 6.73
C THR A 199 15.40 16.24 6.61
N GLU A 200 16.11 16.42 5.50
CA GLU A 200 17.09 17.51 5.29
C GLU A 200 16.44 18.81 4.73
N GLU A 201 16.63 19.95 5.39
CA GLU A 201 16.32 21.31 4.87
C GLU A 201 17.33 21.75 3.78
N PRO A 202 16.94 22.63 2.83
CA PRO A 202 17.82 23.11 1.76
C PRO A 202 19.05 23.90 2.24
#